data_AF-A0A958YCE8-F1
#
_entry.id   AF-A0A958YCE8-F1
#
_cell.length_a   1.000
_cell.length_b   1.000
_cell.length_c   1.000
_cell.angle_alpha   90.00
_cell.angle_beta   90.00
_cell.angle_gamma   90.00
#
_symmetry.space_group_name_H-M   'P 1'
#
loop_
_entity.id
_entity.type
_entity.pdbx_description
1 polymer ?
#
loop_
_entity_poly.entity_id
_entity_poly.type
_entity_poly.pdbx_seq_one_letter_code
_entity_poly.pdbx_strand_id
1 'polypeptide(L)'
;MANLKEIRSRISSVSSTMQITSAMKMVSAAKLKKAQDAITAMRPYADKLTELLQSLSATLDADSGSKFADQRPVNKVLLVAITSNRGLCGAFNSNIIKEVNRLAN
;
A
#
# COMPACT_ATOMS: atom_id res chain seq x y z
N MET A 1 45.20 -6.69 23.61
CA MET A 1 44.88 -5.74 22.52
C MET A 1 43.71 -6.21 21.62
N ALA A 2 42.68 -6.87 22.16
CA ALA A 2 41.48 -7.26 21.38
C ALA A 2 40.38 -6.17 21.39
N ASN A 3 40.20 -5.50 22.54
CA ASN A 3 39.07 -4.60 22.79
C ASN A 3 39.03 -3.34 21.89
N LEU A 4 40.15 -2.62 21.72
CA LEU A 4 40.19 -1.39 20.90
C LEU A 4 39.99 -1.64 19.40
N LYS A 5 40.49 -2.77 18.88
CA LYS A 5 40.32 -3.15 17.46
C LYS A 5 38.86 -3.48 17.16
N GLU A 6 38.21 -4.17 18.09
CA GLU A 6 36.80 -4.54 18.00
C GLU A 6 35.88 -3.32 18.04
N ILE A 7 36.14 -2.37 18.97
CA ILE A 7 35.41 -1.10 19.02
C ILE A 7 35.56 -0.33 17.70
N ARG A 8 36.77 -0.22 17.17
CA ARG A 8 37.01 0.48 15.88
C ARG A 8 36.25 -0.20 14.73
N SER A 9 36.24 -1.53 14.68
CA SER A 9 35.49 -2.28 13.67
C SER A 9 33.98 -2.05 13.78
N ARG A 10 33.45 -2.02 15.01
CA ARG A 10 32.03 -1.71 15.26
C ARG A 10 31.65 -0.30 14.83
N ILE A 11 32.50 0.69 15.10
CA ILE A 11 32.30 2.09 14.66
C ILE A 11 32.19 2.14 13.13
N SER A 12 33.11 1.49 12.41
CA SER A 12 33.05 1.43 10.95
C SER A 12 31.77 0.75 10.44
N SER A 13 31.37 -0.38 11.04
CA SER A 13 30.15 -1.11 10.65
C SER A 13 28.87 -0.28 10.88
N VAL A 14 28.75 0.39 12.03
CA VAL A 14 27.60 1.25 12.34
C VAL A 14 27.57 2.47 11.42
N SER A 15 28.73 3.08 11.15
CA SER A 15 28.85 4.20 10.20
C SER A 15 28.37 3.82 8.80
N SER A 16 28.80 2.67 8.29
CA SER A 16 28.33 2.15 6.99
C SER A 16 26.81 1.88 7.00
N THR A 17 26.29 1.28 8.06
CA THR A 17 24.84 1.02 8.20
C THR A 17 24.04 2.32 8.23
N MET A 18 24.54 3.35 8.90
CA MET A 18 23.93 4.68 8.95
C MET A 18 23.86 5.33 7.56
N GLN A 19 24.94 5.24 6.77
CA GLN A 19 24.96 5.76 5.40
C GLN A 19 23.97 5.03 4.49
N ILE A 20 23.92 3.69 4.57
CA ILE A 20 22.99 2.87 3.77
C ILE A 20 21.54 3.22 4.09
N THR A 21 21.17 3.25 5.38
CA THR A 21 19.81 3.57 5.81
C THR A 21 19.41 5.02 5.47
N SER A 22 20.34 5.97 5.54
CA SER A 22 20.11 7.36 5.12
C SER A 22 19.83 7.47 3.62
N ALA A 23 20.59 6.74 2.79
CA ALA A 23 20.31 6.65 1.36
C ALA A 23 18.97 5.98 1.08
N MET A 24 18.66 4.87 1.77
CA MET A 24 17.36 4.18 1.64
C MET A 24 16.18 5.08 2.00
N LYS A 25 16.32 5.93 3.03
CA LYS A 25 15.31 6.92 3.40
C LYS A 25 15.03 7.89 2.25
N MET A 26 16.07 8.45 1.64
CA MET A 26 15.93 9.37 0.51
C MET A 26 15.33 8.69 -0.74
N VAL A 27 15.78 7.48 -1.06
CA VAL A 27 15.23 6.70 -2.19
C VAL A 27 13.75 6.38 -1.95
N SER A 28 13.38 6.03 -0.72
CA SER A 28 11.98 5.72 -0.37
C SER A 28 11.11 6.98 -0.44
N ALA A 29 11.61 8.13 0.01
CA ALA A 29 10.92 9.40 -0.11
C ALA A 29 10.67 9.79 -1.58
N ALA A 30 11.67 9.63 -2.45
CA ALA A 30 11.53 9.87 -3.89
C ALA A 30 10.48 8.94 -4.53
N LYS A 31 10.48 7.65 -4.16
CA LYS A 31 9.46 6.69 -4.64
C LYS A 31 8.06 7.04 -4.16
N LEU A 32 7.91 7.46 -2.90
CA LEU A 32 6.63 7.90 -2.36
C LEU A 32 6.12 9.12 -3.13
N LYS A 33 6.97 10.12 -3.36
CA LYS A 33 6.61 11.31 -4.13
C LYS A 33 6.15 10.96 -5.54
N LYS A 34 6.91 10.11 -6.24
CA LYS A 34 6.51 9.59 -7.56
C LYS A 34 5.14 8.91 -7.55
N ALA A 35 4.85 8.10 -6.53
CA ALA A 35 3.55 7.44 -6.39
C ALA A 35 2.42 8.45 -6.13
N GLN A 36 2.65 9.45 -5.28
CA GLN A 36 1.68 10.53 -5.02
C GLN A 36 1.37 11.34 -6.28
N ASP A 37 2.40 11.67 -7.07
CA ASP A 37 2.23 12.42 -8.31
C ASP A 37 1.42 11.60 -9.33
N ALA A 38 1.67 10.30 -9.44
CA ALA A 38 0.88 9.39 -10.29
C ALA A 38 -0.60 9.32 -9.87
N ILE A 39 -0.88 9.23 -8.56
CA ILE A 39 -2.26 9.26 -8.03
C ILE A 39 -2.94 10.60 -8.36
N THR A 40 -2.21 11.71 -8.21
CA THR A 40 -2.75 13.05 -8.49
C THR A 40 -3.08 13.20 -9.97
N ALA A 41 -2.23 12.68 -10.87
CA ALA A 41 -2.47 12.67 -12.30
C ALA A 41 -3.65 11.75 -12.71
N MET A 42 -3.90 10.67 -11.96
CA MET A 42 -5.03 9.76 -12.20
C MET A 42 -6.37 10.34 -11.69
N ARG A 43 -6.35 11.28 -10.75
CA ARG A 43 -7.56 11.79 -10.08
C ARG A 43 -8.63 12.33 -11.06
N PRO A 44 -8.32 13.14 -12.09
CA PRO A 44 -9.35 13.61 -13.02
C PRO A 44 -10.08 12.49 -13.76
N TYR A 45 -9.37 11.40 -14.08
CA TYR A 45 -9.98 10.22 -14.71
C TYR A 45 -10.94 9.52 -13.75
N ALA A 46 -10.52 9.31 -12.49
CA ALA A 46 -11.36 8.69 -11.47
C ALA A 46 -12.62 9.52 -11.17
N ASP A 47 -12.48 10.85 -11.11
CA ASP A 47 -13.59 11.77 -10.88
C ASP A 47 -14.59 11.68 -12.05
N LYS A 48 -14.11 11.73 -13.29
CA LYS A 48 -14.99 11.65 -14.47
C LYS A 48 -15.64 10.27 -14.61
N LEU A 49 -14.92 9.20 -14.31
CA LEU A 49 -15.48 7.84 -14.29
C LEU A 49 -16.60 7.74 -13.25
N THR A 50 -16.40 8.30 -12.06
CA THR A 50 -17.41 8.32 -11.00
C THR A 50 -18.65 9.10 -11.43
N GLU A 51 -18.47 10.27 -12.04
CA GLU A 51 -19.56 11.07 -12.60
C GLU A 51 -20.38 10.27 -13.64
N LEU A 52 -19.69 9.61 -14.58
CA LEU A 52 -20.35 8.78 -15.59
C LEU A 52 -21.13 7.61 -14.98
N LEU A 53 -20.56 6.93 -13.99
CA LEU A 53 -21.24 5.83 -13.29
C LEU A 53 -22.47 6.32 -12.53
N GLN A 54 -22.40 7.50 -11.91
CA GLN A 54 -23.55 8.10 -11.23
C GLN A 54 -24.66 8.50 -12.21
N SER A 55 -24.31 9.16 -13.31
CA SER A 55 -25.29 9.50 -14.36
C SER A 55 -25.93 8.24 -14.94
N LEU A 56 -25.15 7.21 -15.22
CA LEU A 56 -25.65 5.94 -15.76
C LEU A 56 -26.58 5.24 -14.76
N SER A 57 -26.20 5.17 -13.48
CA SER A 57 -27.03 4.57 -12.43
C SER A 57 -28.34 5.33 -12.20
N ALA A 58 -28.38 6.64 -12.45
CA ALA A 58 -29.60 7.44 -12.33
C ALA A 58 -30.56 7.26 -13.51
N THR A 59 -30.08 6.71 -14.64
CA THR A 59 -30.86 6.57 -15.88
C THR A 59 -31.32 5.13 -16.15
N LEU A 60 -30.76 4.14 -15.43
CA LEU A 60 -31.14 2.73 -15.55
C LEU A 60 -32.30 2.39 -14.59
N ASP A 61 -33.39 1.82 -15.12
CA ASP A 61 -34.44 1.22 -14.30
C ASP A 61 -33.91 0.01 -13.52
N ALA A 62 -34.46 -0.24 -12.32
CA ALA A 62 -33.98 -1.23 -11.35
C ALA A 62 -33.83 -2.67 -11.91
N ASP A 63 -34.55 -3.01 -12.99
CA ASP A 63 -34.50 -4.33 -13.65
C ASP A 63 -33.44 -4.45 -14.77
N SER A 64 -32.71 -3.36 -15.09
CA SER A 64 -31.71 -3.31 -16.17
C SER A 64 -30.25 -3.33 -15.68
N GLY A 65 -30.04 -3.65 -14.40
CA GLY A 65 -28.74 -3.56 -13.74
C GLY A 65 -27.69 -4.54 -14.27
N SER A 66 -26.42 -4.11 -14.26
CA SER A 66 -25.27 -5.00 -14.47
C SER A 66 -25.27 -6.12 -13.43
N LYS A 67 -24.89 -7.36 -13.81
CA LYS A 67 -24.75 -8.52 -12.90
C LYS A 67 -23.90 -8.27 -11.66
N PHE A 68 -23.04 -7.23 -11.69
CA PHE A 68 -22.19 -6.83 -10.57
C PHE A 68 -22.89 -5.90 -9.56
N ALA A 69 -24.05 -5.34 -9.90
CA ALA A 69 -24.88 -4.51 -9.04
C ALA A 69 -25.96 -5.31 -8.29
N ASP A 70 -26.24 -6.55 -8.71
CA ASP A 70 -27.26 -7.40 -8.11
C ASP A 70 -26.92 -7.77 -6.66
N GLN A 71 -27.82 -7.46 -5.73
CA GLN A 71 -27.68 -7.83 -4.33
C GLN A 71 -28.07 -9.29 -4.14
N ARG A 72 -27.08 -10.15 -3.90
CA ARG A 72 -27.25 -11.60 -3.71
C ARG A 72 -27.03 -12.02 -2.26
N PRO A 73 -27.63 -13.14 -1.81
CA PRO A 73 -27.31 -13.73 -0.52
C PRO A 73 -25.81 -14.04 -0.42
N VAL A 74 -25.21 -13.66 0.71
CA VAL A 74 -23.76 -13.76 0.93
C VAL A 74 -23.41 -15.18 1.36
N ASN A 75 -22.93 -15.99 0.42
CA ASN A 75 -22.48 -17.36 0.69
C ASN A 75 -20.97 -17.46 0.97
N LYS A 76 -20.17 -16.61 0.31
CA LYS A 76 -18.71 -16.53 0.45
C LYS A 76 -18.27 -15.08 0.24
N VAL A 77 -17.32 -14.62 1.04
CA VAL A 77 -16.70 -13.29 0.92
C VAL A 77 -15.26 -13.47 0.45
N LEU A 78 -14.84 -12.66 -0.54
CA LEU A 78 -13.45 -12.59 -0.98
C LEU A 78 -12.77 -11.40 -0.29
N LEU A 79 -11.70 -11.68 0.45
CA LEU A 79 -10.81 -10.66 0.99
C LEU A 79 -9.56 -10.56 0.12
N VAL A 80 -9.26 -9.36 -0.38
CA VAL A 80 -8.03 -9.09 -1.15
C VAL A 80 -7.12 -8.20 -0.32
N ALA A 81 -6.02 -8.76 0.17
CA ALA A 81 -5.01 -8.03 0.94
C ALA A 81 -3.88 -7.54 0.03
N ILE A 82 -3.50 -6.27 0.17
CA ILE A 82 -2.40 -5.68 -0.60
C ILE A 82 -1.27 -5.32 0.37
N THR A 83 -0.11 -5.95 0.23
CA THR A 83 1.09 -5.73 1.08
C THR A 83 2.29 -5.27 0.27
N SER A 84 3.41 -4.95 0.94
CA SER A 84 4.67 -4.63 0.24
C SER A 84 5.41 -5.90 -0.18
N ASN A 85 6.15 -5.83 -1.29
CA ASN A 85 7.06 -6.91 -1.72
C ASN A 85 8.42 -6.89 -0.98
N ARG A 86 8.71 -5.82 -0.22
CA ARG A 86 10.02 -5.60 0.44
C ARG A 86 9.86 -5.51 1.96
N GLY A 87 10.86 -6.00 2.67
CA GLY A 87 11.01 -5.83 4.12
C GLY A 87 11.53 -4.44 4.52
N LEU A 88 11.94 -4.30 5.79
CA LEU A 88 12.37 -3.02 6.41
C LEU A 88 11.30 -1.90 6.32
N CYS A 89 10.03 -2.29 6.32
CA CYS A 89 8.87 -1.40 6.20
C CYS A 89 8.20 -1.08 7.56
N GLY A 90 8.92 -1.24 8.67
CA GLY A 90 8.36 -1.11 10.01
C GLY A 90 7.19 -2.09 10.23
N ALA A 91 6.10 -1.60 10.82
CA ALA A 91 4.90 -2.39 11.12
C ALA A 91 3.91 -2.53 9.95
N PHE A 92 4.24 -2.04 8.74
CA PHE A 92 3.29 -1.97 7.62
C PHE A 92 2.63 -3.32 7.27
N ASN A 93 3.42 -4.33 6.89
CA ASN A 93 2.88 -5.63 6.52
C ASN A 93 2.20 -6.35 7.70
N SER A 94 2.77 -6.26 8.90
CA SER A 94 2.21 -6.89 10.10
C SER A 94 0.83 -6.34 10.44
N ASN A 95 0.61 -5.03 10.31
CA ASN A 95 -0.68 -4.41 10.58
C ASN A 95 -1.74 -4.85 9.56
N ILE A 96 -1.38 -4.94 8.28
CA ILE A 96 -2.31 -5.39 7.22
C ILE A 96 -2.75 -6.83 7.48
N ILE A 97 -1.80 -7.73 7.76
CA ILE A 97 -2.10 -9.14 8.02
C ILE A 97 -2.96 -9.29 9.29
N LYS A 98 -2.66 -8.51 10.34
CA LYS A 98 -3.45 -8.53 11.57
C LYS A 98 -4.89 -8.12 11.31
N GLU A 99 -5.11 -7.08 10.50
CA GLU A 99 -6.46 -6.61 10.16
C GLU A 99 -7.21 -7.59 9.28
N VAL A 100 -6.54 -8.21 8.31
CA VAL A 100 -7.13 -9.27 7.47
C VAL A 100 -7.58 -10.45 8.33
N ASN A 101 -6.75 -10.88 9.29
CA ASN A 101 -7.12 -11.95 10.21
C ASN A 101 -8.28 -11.54 11.14
N ARG A 102 -8.42 -10.26 11.48
CA ARG A 102 -9.57 -9.75 12.27
C ARG A 102 -10.88 -9.75 11.46
N LEU A 103 -10.80 -9.58 10.15
CA LEU A 103 -11.97 -9.58 9.25
C LEU A 103 -12.36 -10.99 8.78
N ALA A 104 -11.39 -11.91 8.74
CA ALA A 104 -11.58 -13.29 8.30
C ALA A 104 -12.08 -14.22 9.41
N ASN A 105 -11.76 -13.91 10.67
CA ASN A 105 -12.25 -14.61 11.87
C ASN A 105 -13.43 -13.87 12.47
#